data_AF-A0A3D2Z9X0-F1
#
_entry.id   AF-A0A3D2Z9X0-F1
#
_cell.length_a   1.000
_cell.length_b   1.000
_cell.length_c   1.000
_cell.angle_alpha   90.00
_cell.angle_beta   90.00
_cell.angle_gamma   90.00
#
_symmetry.space_group_name_H-M   'P 1'
#
loop_
_entity.id
_entity.type
_entity.pdbx_description
1 polymer ?
#
loop_
_entity_poly.entity_id
_entity_poly.type
_entity_poly.pdbx_seq_one_letter_code
_entity_poly.pdbx_strand_id
1 'polypeptide(L)' 'MRDRAPRPKGPVDSGDDSNDESGPRRPKEERPNTDDLLRRMRKVDPNQARRYRQRTGQ' A
#
# COMPACT_ATOMS: atom_id res chain seq x y z
N MET A 1 -14.90 13.34 33.43
CA MET A 1 -14.83 12.39 32.28
C MET A 1 -13.61 12.79 31.47
N ARG A 2 -12.70 11.88 31.08
CA ARG A 2 -11.54 12.27 30.26
C ARG A 2 -11.94 12.16 28.80
N ASP A 3 -12.05 13.30 28.12
CA ASP A 3 -12.32 13.36 26.70
C ASP A 3 -11.18 12.65 25.95
N ARG A 4 -11.52 11.58 25.23
CA ARG A 4 -10.55 10.83 24.44
C ARG A 4 -10.17 11.71 23.24
N ALA A 5 -8.91 12.17 23.22
CA ALA A 5 -8.36 12.90 22.08
C ALA A 5 -8.60 12.13 20.77
N PRO A 6 -8.97 12.80 19.68
CA PRO A 6 -9.18 12.15 18.39
C PRO A 6 -7.87 11.50 17.93
N ARG A 7 -7.96 10.25 17.45
CA ARG A 7 -6.79 9.55 16.90
C ARG A 7 -6.27 10.33 15.70
N PRO A 8 -4.95 10.49 15.54
CA PRO A 8 -4.39 11.12 14.35
C PRO A 8 -4.85 10.34 13.12
N LYS A 9 -5.37 11.05 12.11
CA LYS A 9 -5.74 10.44 10.83
C LYS A 9 -4.42 9.99 10.20
N GLY A 10 -4.31 8.69 9.92
CA GLY A 10 -3.12 8.13 9.29
C GLY A 10 -2.85 8.77 7.92
N PRO A 11 -1.68 8.51 7.32
CA PRO A 11 -1.43 8.92 5.94
C PRO A 11 -2.60 8.49 5.06
N VAL A 12 -3.08 9.41 4.21
CA VAL A 12 -4.12 9.09 3.23
C VAL A 12 -3.68 7.86 2.45
N ASP A 13 -4.43 6.77 2.62
CA ASP A 13 -4.18 5.55 1.87
C ASP A 13 -4.30 5.92 0.40
N SER A 14 -3.19 5.86 -0.35
CA SER A 14 -3.20 6.10 -1.80
C SER A 14 -3.69 4.84 -2.54
N GLY A 15 -4.59 4.09 -1.91
CA GLY A 15 -5.38 3.02 -2.47
C GLY A 15 -6.67 3.61 -3.01
N ASP A 16 -6.82 3.48 -4.33
CA ASP A 16 -8.01 3.77 -5.13
C ASP A 16 -8.71 5.13 -4.93
N ASP A 17 -8.60 5.95 -5.99
CA ASP A 17 -9.66 6.87 -6.40
C ASP A 17 -10.13 7.91 -5.38
N SER A 18 -9.19 8.59 -4.70
CA SER A 18 -9.44 9.98 -4.32
C SER A 18 -9.44 10.84 -5.57
N ASN A 19 -10.61 10.87 -6.21
CA ASN A 19 -10.97 11.64 -7.38
C ASN A 19 -10.92 13.16 -7.10
N ASP A 20 -9.73 13.69 -6.84
CA ASP A 20 -9.45 15.12 -6.90
C ASP A 20 -8.82 15.40 -8.27
N GLU A 21 -9.68 15.83 -9.19
CA GLU A 21 -9.52 15.96 -10.64
C GLU A 21 -8.47 16.99 -11.11
N SER A 22 -7.46 17.31 -10.31
CA SER A 22 -6.52 18.41 -10.57
C SER A 22 -5.08 18.01 -10.92
N GLY A 23 -4.73 16.71 -10.93
CA GLY A 23 -3.35 16.24 -11.14
C GLY A 23 -3.18 15.09 -12.14
N PRO A 24 -1.95 14.91 -12.69
CA PRO A 24 -1.65 13.80 -13.58
C PRO A 24 -1.90 12.47 -12.87
N ARG A 25 -2.71 11.61 -13.51
CA ARG A 25 -3.03 10.27 -13.01
C ARG A 25 -1.81 9.36 -13.10
N ARG A 26 -1.82 8.28 -12.30
CA ARG A 26 -0.85 7.19 -12.45
C ARG A 26 -0.88 6.69 -13.91
N PRO A 27 0.29 6.42 -14.52
CA PRO A 27 0.36 5.87 -15.87
C PRO A 27 -0.36 4.51 -15.90
N LYS A 28 -1.06 4.24 -17.00
CA LYS A 28 -1.79 2.97 -17.24
C LYS A 28 -0.83 1.88 -17.72
N GLU A 29 0.29 1.71 -17.03
CA GLU A 29 1.26 0.66 -17.33
C GLU A 29 0.88 -0.63 -16.59
N GLU A 30 1.11 -1.77 -17.24
CA GLU A 30 0.90 -3.07 -16.62
C GLU A 30 1.93 -3.30 -15.51
N ARG A 31 1.47 -3.70 -14.32
CA ARG A 31 2.37 -3.99 -13.20
C ARG A 31 3.15 -5.26 -13.47
N PRO A 32 4.46 -5.32 -13.15
CA PRO A 32 5.25 -6.54 -13.31
C PRO A 32 4.71 -7.66 -12.39
N ASN A 33 4.84 -8.91 -12.84
CA ASN A 33 4.49 -10.07 -12.02
C ASN A 33 5.45 -10.21 -10.82
N THR A 34 4.91 -10.23 -9.60
CA THR A 34 5.69 -10.32 -8.35
C THR A 34 5.59 -11.66 -7.63
N ASP A 35 4.89 -12.66 -8.18
CA ASP A 35 4.59 -13.91 -7.47
C ASP A 35 5.85 -14.69 -7.07
N ASP A 36 6.79 -14.81 -8.00
CA ASP A 36 8.06 -15.49 -7.76
C ASP A 36 8.96 -14.75 -6.77
N LEU A 37 8.86 -13.42 -6.73
CA LEU A 37 9.54 -12.60 -5.74
C LEU A 37 8.92 -12.83 -4.35
N LEU A 38 7.60 -12.73 -4.23
CA LEU A 38 6.87 -12.96 -2.98
C LEU A 38 7.02 -14.39 -2.46
N ARG A 39 7.14 -15.38 -3.35
CA ARG A 39 7.44 -16.76 -2.99
C ARG A 39 8.83 -16.90 -2.38
N ARG A 40 9.84 -16.26 -2.97
CA ARG A 40 11.22 -16.26 -2.43
C ARG A 40 11.31 -15.47 -1.12
N MET A 41 10.69 -14.29 -1.05
CA MET A 41 10.63 -13.49 0.18
C MET A 41 9.98 -14.28 1.31
N ARG A 42 8.86 -14.97 1.09
CA ARG A 42 8.24 -15.80 2.14
C ARG A 42 9.15 -16.88 2.72
N LYS A 43 10.07 -17.41 1.90
CA LYS A 43 11.06 -18.40 2.34
C LYS A 43 12.19 -17.78 3.15
N VAL A 44 12.62 -16.57 2.79
CA VAL A 44 13.76 -15.87 3.42
C VAL A 44 13.32 -15.05 4.62
N ASP A 45 12.31 -14.19 4.44
CA ASP A 45 11.69 -13.36 5.46
C ASP A 45 10.17 -13.15 5.18
N PRO A 46 9.30 -13.86 5.92
CA PRO A 46 7.85 -13.69 5.82
C PRO A 46 7.35 -12.26 6.11
N ASN A 47 8.05 -11.51 6.97
CA ASN A 47 7.66 -10.14 7.32
C ASN A 47 7.98 -9.17 6.17
N GLN A 48 9.09 -9.39 5.46
CA GLN A 48 9.42 -8.63 4.26
C GLN A 48 8.36 -8.82 3.17
N ALA A 49 7.90 -10.05 2.95
CA ALA A 49 6.81 -10.34 2.00
C ALA A 49 5.51 -9.62 2.40
N ARG A 50 5.20 -9.54 3.70
CA ARG A 50 4.01 -8.85 4.22
C ARG A 50 4.09 -7.34 4.01
N ARG A 51 5.23 -6.73 4.33
CA ARG A 51 5.49 -5.30 4.11
C ARG A 51 5.45 -4.91 2.63
N TYR A 52 5.98 -5.78 1.76
CA TYR A 52 5.95 -5.55 0.32
C TYR A 52 4.51 -5.43 -0.19
N ARG A 53 3.66 -6.42 0.09
CA ARG A 53 2.23 -6.39 -0.28
C ARG A 53 1.50 -5.14 0.18
N GLN A 54 1.68 -4.78 1.45
CA GLN A 54 1.08 -3.59 2.02
C GLN A 54 1.53 -2.31 1.31
N ARG A 55 2.81 -2.23 0.90
CA ARG A 55 3.37 -1.04 0.24
C ARG A 55 3.00 -0.96 -1.25
N THR A 56 2.97 -2.09 -1.94
CA THR A 56 2.80 -2.14 -3.40
C THR A 56 1.37 -2.42 -3.83
N GLY A 57 0.48 -2.82 -2.92
CA GLY A 57 -0.88 -3.25 -3.23
C GLY A 57 -0.90 -4.55 -4.06
N GLN A 58 0.07 -5.44 -3.81
CA GLN A 58 0.19 -6.77 -4.41
C GLN A 58 -0.32 -7.86 -3.45
#